data_AF-A0ABD6A0L2-F1
#
_entry.id   AF-A0ABD6A0L2-F1
#
_cell.length_a   1.000
_cell.length_b   1.000
_cell.length_c   1.000
_cell.angle_alpha   90.00
_cell.angle_beta   90.00
_cell.angle_gamma   90.00
#
_symmetry.space_group_name_H-M   'P 1'
#
loop_
_entity.id
_entity.type
_entity.pdbx_description
1 polymer ?
#
loop_
_entity_poly.entity_id
_entity_poly.type
_entity_poly.pdbx_seq_one_letter_code
_entity_poly.pdbx_strand_id
1 'polypeptide(L)' 'MSEGSSFECESCNERVSPISYRATCPDCGGPLRRKRVY' A
#
# COMPACT_ATOMS: atom_id res chain seq x y z
N MET A 1 11.42 11.40 10.99
CA MET A 1 9.98 11.17 10.80
C MET A 1 9.83 10.33 9.56
N SER A 2 9.17 9.18 9.65
CA SER A 2 9.13 8.20 8.55
C SER A 2 8.36 8.79 7.37
N GLU A 3 9.08 9.18 6.32
CA GLU A 3 8.51 9.53 5.02
C GLU A 3 7.75 8.29 4.51
N GLY A 4 6.43 8.33 4.68
CA GLY A 4 5.56 7.18 4.52
C GLY A 4 5.56 6.72 3.07
N SER A 5 6.22 5.60 2.79
CA SER A 5 5.98 4.85 1.56
C SER A 5 4.49 4.48 1.55
N SER A 6 3.68 5.17 0.75
CA SER A 6 2.27 4.83 0.59
C SER A 6 2.19 3.65 -0.38
N PHE A 7 1.44 2.62 -0.02
CA PHE A 7 1.17 1.50 -0.90
C PHE A 7 -0.21 1.71 -1.53
N GLU A 8 -0.37 1.36 -2.80
CA GLU A 8 -1.65 1.42 -3.50
C GLU A 8 -1.95 0.02 -4.02
N CYS A 9 -3.17 -0.48 -3.81
CA CYS A 9 -3.55 -1.77 -4.36
C CYS A 9 -3.79 -1.68 -5.87
N GLU A 10 -3.23 -2.60 -6.64
CA GLU A 10 -3.44 -2.60 -8.10
C GLU A 10 -4.84 -3.08 -8.49
N SER A 11 -5.53 -3.84 -7.63
CA SER A 11 -6.86 -4.38 -7.93
C SER A 11 -8.00 -3.42 -7.59
N CYS A 12 -7.98 -2.79 -6.42
CA CYS A 12 -9.05 -1.90 -5.95
C CYS A 12 -8.65 -0.42 -5.86
N ASN A 13 -7.38 -0.10 -6.16
CA ASN A 13 -6.83 1.26 -6.06
C ASN A 13 -6.89 1.89 -4.65
N GLU A 14 -7.06 1.05 -3.64
CA GLU A 14 -7.05 1.42 -2.23
C GLU A 14 -5.65 1.87 -1.78
N ARG A 15 -5.58 2.98 -1.03
CA ARG A 15 -4.33 3.46 -0.42
C ARG A 15 -4.12 2.78 0.94
N VAL A 16 -3.03 2.04 1.06
CA VAL A 16 -2.65 1.29 2.26
C VAL A 16 -1.40 1.90 2.88
N SER A 17 -1.48 2.15 4.20
CA SER A 17 -0.37 2.71 4.97
C SER A 17 0.72 1.66 5.25
N PRO A 18 2.01 2.07 5.25
CA PRO A 18 3.15 1.16 5.43
C PRO A 18 3.19 0.44 6.79
N ILE A 19 2.46 0.94 7.80
CA ILE A 19 2.30 0.29 9.10
C ILE A 19 1.58 -1.06 9.01
N SER A 20 0.78 -1.29 7.97
CA SER A 20 0.27 -2.61 7.63
C SER A 20 1.29 -3.34 6.75
N TYR A 21 2.32 -3.93 7.37
CA TYR A 21 3.35 -4.80 6.75
C TYR A 21 2.80 -6.01 5.96
N ARG A 22 1.47 -6.17 5.87
CA ARG A 22 0.86 -7.18 5.01
C ARG A 22 1.18 -6.84 3.56
N ALA A 23 1.94 -7.71 2.90
CA ALA A 23 2.32 -7.59 1.48
C ALA A 23 1.13 -7.65 0.50
N THR A 24 -0.10 -7.63 1.01
CA THR A 24 -1.36 -7.77 0.30
C THR A 24 -2.39 -6.79 0.84
N CYS A 25 -3.27 -6.32 -0.04
CA CYS A 25 -4.35 -5.40 0.30
C CYS A 25 -5.29 -6.04 1.34
N PRO A 26 -5.63 -5.33 2.44
CA PRO A 26 -6.52 -5.89 3.46
C PRO A 26 -7.96 -6.04 2.97
N ASP A 27 -8.36 -5.31 1.94
CA ASP A 27 -9.75 -5.28 1.45
C ASP A 27 -10.00 -6.38 0.42
N CYS A 28 -9.20 -6.44 -0.64
CA CYS A 28 -9.38 -7.41 -1.73
C CYS A 28 -8.34 -8.55 -1.74
N GLY A 29 -7.33 -8.52 -0.87
CA GLY A 29 -6.21 -9.49 -0.89
C GLY A 29 -5.25 -9.32 -2.07
N GLY A 30 -5.44 -8.33 -2.92
CA GLY A 30 -4.66 -8.09 -4.13
C GLY A 30 -3.23 -7.58 -3.87
N PRO A 31 -2.36 -7.60 -4.88
CA PRO A 31 -1.00 -7.10 -4.77
C PRO A 31 -0.97 -5.59 -4.50
N LEU A 32 -0.04 -5.18 -3.63
CA LEU A 32 0.21 -3.78 -3.30
C LEU A 32 1.42 -3.26 -4.08
N ARG A 33 1.26 -2.12 -4.73
CA ARG A 33 2.32 -1.41 -5.41
C ARG A 33 2.78 -0.22 -4.57
N ARG A 34 4.08 -0.14 -4.30
CA ARG A 34 4.69 0.99 -3.60
C ARG A 34 4.60 2.25 -4.47
N LYS A 35 4.01 3.31 -3.94
CA LYS A 35 4.06 4.66 -4.51
C LYS A 35 5.11 5.43 -3.72
N ARG A 36 6.31 5.56 -4.31
CA ARG A 36 7.30 6.49 -3.78
C ARG A 36 6.77 7.89 -4.04
N VAL A 37 6.49 8.63 -2.97
CA VAL A 37 6.29 10.07 -3.07
C VAL A 37 7.69 10.66 -3.15
N TYR A 38 8.00 11.30 -4.28
CA TYR A 38 9.27 11.97 -4.53
C TYR A 38 9.19 13.42 -4.05
#